data_AF-A0A1P8F5G7-F1
#
_entry.id   AF-A0A1P8F5G7-F1
#
_cell.length_a   1.000
_cell.length_b   1.000
_cell.length_c   1.000
_cell.angle_alpha   90.00
_cell.angle_beta   90.00
_cell.angle_gamma   90.00
#
_symmetry.space_group_name_H-M   'P 1'
#
loop_
_entity.id
_entity.type
_entity.pdbx_description
1 polymer ?
#
loop_
_entity_poly.entity_id
_entity_poly.type
_entity_poly.pdbx_seq_one_letter_code
_entity_poly.pdbx_strand_id
1 'polypeptide(L)' 'MNNGEIVTVNGVEIDTRKIDILLRKLIMKEKVNIKTRQYNDVEMVKLIKKMIEEEAKCY' A
#
# COMPACT_ATOMS: atom_id res chain seq x y z
N MET A 1 3.87 18.97 -14.90
CA MET A 1 3.33 18.78 -13.54
C MET A 1 2.46 17.54 -13.57
N ASN A 2 2.76 16.54 -12.74
CA ASN A 2 2.14 15.22 -12.78
C ASN A 2 0.78 15.26 -12.06
N ASN A 3 -0.31 15.48 -12.79
CA ASN A 3 -1.67 15.33 -12.23
C ASN A 3 -1.96 13.84 -12.04
N GLY A 4 -1.63 13.29 -10.86
CA GLY A 4 -2.35 12.13 -10.34
C GLY A 4 -3.79 12.54 -10.07
N GLU A 5 -4.75 11.66 -10.38
CA GLU A 5 -6.16 11.95 -10.08
C GLU A 5 -6.32 11.91 -8.55
N ILE A 6 -6.40 13.08 -7.93
CA ILE A 6 -6.80 13.22 -6.54
C ILE A 6 -8.31 12.94 -6.50
N VAL A 7 -8.71 11.91 -5.77
CA VAL A 7 -10.12 11.56 -5.57
C VAL A 7 -10.45 11.76 -4.10
N THR A 8 -11.53 12.49 -3.82
CA THR A 8 -12.03 12.64 -2.46
C THR A 8 -12.97 11.48 -2.14
N VAL A 9 -12.59 10.63 -1.19
CA VAL A 9 -13.44 9.54 -0.67
C VAL A 9 -13.70 9.81 0.79
N ASN A 10 -14.98 9.95 1.19
CA ASN A 10 -15.38 10.22 2.57
C ASN A 10 -14.68 11.44 3.20
N GLY A 11 -14.40 12.48 2.40
CA GLY A 11 -13.71 13.69 2.87
C GLY A 11 -12.18 13.57 2.97
N VAL A 12 -11.60 12.45 2.56
CA VAL A 12 -10.15 12.24 2.49
C VAL A 12 -9.69 12.38 1.04
N GLU A 13 -8.68 13.23 0.81
CA GLU A 13 -8.03 13.35 -0.51
C GLU A 13 -7.08 12.18 -0.74
N ILE A 14 -7.33 11.42 -1.80
CA ILE A 14 -6.58 10.21 -2.14
C ILE A 14 -5.86 10.42 -3.47
N ASP A 15 -4.54 10.29 -3.46
CA ASP A 15 -3.76 10.18 -4.70
C ASP A 15 -3.86 8.75 -5.24
N THR A 16 -4.72 8.58 -6.25
CA THR A 16 -4.98 7.28 -6.87
C THR A 16 -3.74 6.61 -7.45
N ARG A 17 -2.73 7.37 -7.91
CA ARG A 17 -1.49 6.79 -8.43
C ARG A 17 -0.66 6.17 -7.33
N LYS A 18 -0.58 6.84 -6.16
CA LYS A 18 0.13 6.28 -4.99
C LYS A 18 -0.56 5.01 -4.50
N ILE A 19 -1.88 4.99 -4.50
CA ILE A 19 -2.66 3.79 -4.15
C ILE A 19 -2.39 2.65 -5.14
N ASP A 20 -2.39 2.90 -6.45
CA ASP A 20 -2.09 1.85 -7.44
C ASP A 20 -0.67 1.28 -7.27
N ILE A 21 0.32 2.14 -7.04
CA ILE A 21 1.71 1.72 -6.76
C ILE A 21 1.77 0.87 -5.48
N LEU A 22 1.11 1.31 -4.40
CA LEU A 22 1.08 0.60 -3.13
C LEU A 22 0.40 -0.77 -3.26
N LEU A 23 -0.72 -0.84 -3.98
CA LEU A 23 -1.44 -2.08 -4.25
C LEU A 23 -0.55 -3.08 -5.00
N ARG A 24 0.16 -2.63 -6.06
CA ARG A 24 1.09 -3.49 -6.80
C ARG A 24 2.23 -4.00 -5.92
N LYS A 25 2.84 -3.15 -5.09
CA LYS A 25 3.88 -3.53 -4.13
C LYS A 25 3.37 -4.62 -3.17
N LEU A 26 2.15 -4.45 -2.67
CA LEU A 26 1.52 -5.36 -1.71
C LEU A 26 1.25 -6.74 -2.33
N ILE A 27 0.69 -6.79 -3.54
CA ILE A 27 0.49 -8.04 -4.29
C ILE A 27 1.82 -8.76 -4.54
N MET A 28 2.86 -8.04 -4.95
CA MET A 28 4.19 -8.63 -5.16
C MET A 28 4.75 -9.20 -3.86
N LYS A 29 4.60 -8.49 -2.74
CA LYS A 29 5.10 -8.94 -1.44
C LYS A 29 4.38 -10.20 -0.95
N GLU A 30 3.05 -10.25 -1.08
CA GLU A 30 2.25 -11.44 -0.76
C GLU A 30 2.64 -12.63 -1.64
N LYS A 31 2.83 -12.42 -2.95
CA LYS A 31 3.31 -13.47 -3.86
C LYS A 31 4.67 -14.02 -3.46
N VAL A 32 5.59 -13.17 -2.98
CA VAL A 32 6.87 -13.61 -2.43
C VAL A 32 6.65 -14.38 -1.13
N ASN A 33 5.81 -13.88 -0.24
CA ASN A 33 5.52 -14.51 1.04
C ASN A 33 4.91 -15.92 0.88
N ILE A 34 4.00 -16.13 -0.07
CA ILE A 34 3.44 -17.45 -0.40
C ILE A 34 4.55 -18.45 -0.76
N LYS A 35 5.60 -17.99 -1.46
CA LYS A 35 6.74 -18.83 -1.85
C LYS A 35 7.71 -19.08 -0.70
N THR A 36 8.01 -18.05 0.09
CA THR A 36 9.07 -18.11 1.12
C THR A 36 8.55 -18.50 2.50
N ARG A 37 7.24 -18.36 2.74
CA ARG A 37 6.58 -18.47 4.06
C ARG A 37 7.26 -17.63 5.14
N GLN A 38 7.78 -16.48 4.74
CA GLN A 38 8.57 -15.62 5.61
C GLN A 38 7.75 -14.97 6.72
N TYR A 39 6.47 -14.71 6.46
CA TYR A 39 5.53 -14.06 7.35
C TYR A 39 4.24 -14.89 7.43
N ASN A 40 3.69 -15.02 8.63
CA ASN A 40 2.32 -15.52 8.77
C ASN A 40 1.29 -14.41 8.45
N ASP A 41 0.01 -14.79 8.37
CA ASP A 41 -1.07 -13.87 7.99
C ASP A 41 -1.14 -12.61 8.88
N VAL A 42 -0.91 -12.76 10.19
CA VAL A 42 -0.92 -11.64 11.14
C VAL A 42 0.26 -10.70 10.89
N GLU A 43 1.42 -11.25 10.59
CA GLU A 43 2.63 -10.48 10.26
C GLU A 43 2.50 -9.76 8.93
N MET A 44 1.90 -10.40 7.92
CA MET A 44 1.60 -9.76 6.64
C MET A 44 0.63 -8.58 6.82
N VAL A 45 -0.42 -8.73 7.62
CA VAL A 45 -1.34 -7.62 7.93
C VAL A 45 -0.62 -6.46 8.63
N LYS A 46 0.28 -6.75 9.58
CA LYS A 46 1.09 -5.70 10.24
C LYS A 46 2.01 -4.99 9.26
N LEU A 47 2.67 -5.73 8.37
CA LEU A 47 3.56 -5.19 7.35
C LEU A 47 2.81 -4.25 6.39
N ILE A 48 1.63 -4.67 5.93
CA ILE A 48 0.76 -3.90 5.05
C ILE A 48 0.37 -2.56 5.70
N LYS A 49 -0.08 -2.59 6.95
CA LYS A 49 -0.44 -1.36 7.70
C LYS A 49 0.76 -0.41 7.82
N LYS A 50 1.95 -0.96 8.10
CA LYS A 50 3.18 -0.16 8.18
C LYS A 50 3.53 0.49 6.83
N MET A 51 3.42 -0.24 5.72
CA MET A 51 3.67 0.31 4.38
C MET A 51 2.70 1.44 4.02
N ILE A 52 1.42 1.32 4.42
CA ILE A 52 0.42 2.39 4.26
C ILE A 52 0.80 3.61 5.12
N GLU A 53 1.12 3.40 6.39
CA GLU A 53 1.51 4.50 7.29
C GLU A 53 2.78 5.23 6.82
N GLU A 54 3.78 4.52 6.30
CA GLU A 54 5.01 5.11 5.79
C GLU A 54 4.73 5.99 4.56
N GLU A 55 3.93 5.50 3.61
CA GLU A 55 3.54 6.28 2.43
C GLU A 55 2.66 7.49 2.81
N ALA A 56 1.82 7.36 3.85
CA ALA A 56 1.00 8.45 4.38
C ALA A 56 1.81 9.51 5.14
N LYS A 57 2.87 9.11 5.86
CA LYS A 57 3.76 10.01 6.64
C LYS A 57 4.79 10.73 5.78
N CYS A 58 5.04 10.30 4.54
CA CYS A 58 5.99 10.94 3.63
C CYS A 58 5.52 12.27 3.02
N TYR A 59 4.54 12.96 3.64
CA TYR A 59 4.06 14.29 3.26
C TYR A 59 3.94 15.21 4.48
#